data_AF-A0A368FC14-F1
#
_entry.id   AF-A0A368FC14-F1
#
_cell.length_a   1.000
_cell.length_b   1.000
_cell.length_c   1.000
_cell.angle_alpha   90.00
_cell.angle_beta   90.00
_cell.angle_gamma   90.00
#
_symmetry.space_group_name_H-M   'P 1'
#
loop_
_entity.id
_entity.type
_entity.pdbx_description
1 polymer ?
#
loop_
_entity_poly.entity_id
_entity_poly.type
_entity_poly.pdbx_seq_one_letter_code
_entity_poly.pdbx_strand_id
1 'polypeptide(L)'
;MNKKCEIDDATMTVLKDWYGQAKADDLSAGAVYKDQTQKEFGIMVLSAAKGFACSYSNCGGSDGELLCLYNKAAPAPNADLYTEAQGDVCDACPADDPCTAYTCKPKLYELDTNANPQPMCANPGDDGMTYDMQMTARNMANYYRNLVATGWAQDKNGYAPTAKDMNALVYDCDAAGADAKTEAANCMAASYTPTQGYVLNSYKTNNYHLPREEVLKQAMSSWFAQLKSADLDEQAKYDQNVKTTAPDFANVRDLVYGKATKVGCAVGTCLREGFQVAICQFDSAPADGDPLYTVGKTCSRCPAGKTCHKSLSGLCA
;
A
#
# COMPACT_ATOMS: atom_id res chain seq x y z
N MET A 1 27.36 -7.68 24.60
CA MET A 1 26.50 -6.95 23.64
C MET A 1 27.39 -6.03 22.83
N ASN A 2 27.57 -6.32 21.53
CA ASN A 2 28.45 -5.54 20.66
C ASN A 2 27.73 -4.25 20.25
N LYS A 3 28.36 -3.09 20.43
CA LYS A 3 27.87 -1.73 20.09
C LYS A 3 27.50 -1.49 18.61
N LYS A 4 27.44 -2.54 17.77
CA LYS A 4 27.24 -2.45 16.31
C LYS A 4 25.77 -2.58 15.84
N CYS A 5 24.79 -2.55 16.75
CA CYS A 5 23.37 -2.76 16.41
C CYS A 5 22.42 -1.61 16.80
N GLU A 6 22.91 -0.45 17.23
CA GLU A 6 22.05 0.72 17.50
C GLU A 6 21.91 1.56 16.22
N ILE A 7 21.03 1.09 15.34
CA ILE A 7 20.86 1.65 13.99
C ILE A 7 20.36 3.10 14.01
N ASP A 8 19.56 3.44 15.02
CA ASP A 8 19.00 4.78 15.20
C ASP A 8 20.13 5.79 15.51
N ASP A 9 21.05 5.43 16.41
CA ASP A 9 22.19 6.27 16.78
C ASP A 9 23.18 6.43 15.63
N ALA A 10 23.43 5.35 14.88
CA ALA A 10 24.28 5.40 13.69
C ALA A 10 23.68 6.31 12.61
N THR A 11 22.38 6.14 12.32
CA THR A 11 21.64 6.98 11.35
C THR A 11 21.67 8.45 11.78
N MET A 12 21.40 8.73 13.05
CA MET A 12 21.41 10.09 13.59
C MET A 12 22.79 10.73 13.51
N THR A 13 23.86 9.96 13.71
CA THR A 13 25.25 10.43 13.57
C THR A 13 25.51 10.87 12.14
N VAL A 14 25.21 10.01 11.16
CA VAL A 14 25.40 10.33 9.73
C VAL A 14 24.62 11.57 9.31
N LEU A 15 23.33 11.66 9.69
CA LEU A 15 22.50 12.82 9.34
C LEU A 15 23.00 14.12 9.98
N LYS A 16 23.53 14.07 11.20
CA LYS A 16 24.14 15.23 11.87
C LYS A 16 25.44 15.65 11.19
N ASP A 17 26.24 14.70 10.74
CA ASP A 17 27.48 14.98 10.01
C ASP A 17 27.19 15.64 8.66
N TRP A 18 26.21 15.13 7.91
CA TRP A 18 25.72 15.76 6.67
C TRP A 18 25.22 17.18 6.92
N TYR A 19 24.34 17.37 7.91
CA TYR A 19 23.83 18.70 8.25
C TYR A 19 24.94 19.64 8.77
N GLY A 20 25.96 19.08 9.42
CA GLY A 20 27.13 19.81 9.93
C GLY A 20 27.94 20.52 8.86
N GLN A 21 27.85 20.08 7.60
CA GLN A 21 28.49 20.74 6.45
C GLN A 21 28.02 22.18 6.25
N ALA A 22 26.84 22.56 6.77
CA ALA A 22 26.39 23.94 6.81
C ALA A 22 27.44 24.92 7.37
N LYS A 23 28.31 24.45 8.28
CA LYS A 23 29.37 25.25 8.91
C LYS A 23 30.58 25.51 8.02
N ALA A 24 30.67 24.85 6.86
CA ALA A 24 31.80 25.00 5.95
C ALA A 24 31.73 26.31 5.15
N ASP A 25 30.57 26.95 5.05
CA ASP A 25 30.37 28.17 4.26
C ASP A 25 29.41 29.15 4.95
N ASP A 26 29.55 30.43 4.62
CA ASP A 26 28.61 31.47 5.04
C ASP A 26 27.34 31.44 4.17
N LEU A 27 26.22 31.05 4.78
CA LEU A 27 24.90 31.00 4.14
C LEU A 27 24.11 32.30 4.28
N SER A 28 24.65 33.32 4.97
CA SER A 28 23.97 34.62 5.20
C SER A 28 24.06 35.59 4.03
N ALA A 29 24.90 35.28 3.04
CA ALA A 29 25.14 36.09 1.84
C ALA A 29 24.49 35.49 0.58
N GLY A 30 23.43 34.69 0.76
CA GLY A 30 22.84 33.84 -0.28
C GLY A 30 23.16 32.37 -0.05
N ALA A 31 22.12 31.57 0.19
CA ALA A 31 22.23 30.13 0.39
C ALA A 31 22.36 29.38 -0.95
N VAL A 32 23.58 29.31 -1.49
CA VAL A 32 23.89 28.63 -2.76
C VAL A 32 24.56 27.27 -2.55
N TYR A 33 24.34 26.33 -3.47
CA TYR A 33 24.86 24.98 -3.38
C TYR A 33 26.35 24.88 -3.71
N LYS A 34 27.13 24.25 -2.81
CA LYS A 34 28.55 24.00 -2.99
C LYS A 34 28.86 22.50 -2.85
N ASP A 35 28.92 21.79 -3.97
CA ASP A 35 29.17 20.33 -4.01
C ASP A 35 30.51 19.90 -3.35
N GLN A 36 31.50 20.78 -3.25
CA GLN A 36 32.78 20.41 -2.63
C GLN A 36 32.75 20.40 -1.09
N THR A 37 31.88 21.19 -0.48
CA THR A 37 31.89 21.45 0.97
C THR A 37 30.56 21.14 1.65
N GLN A 38 29.47 21.17 0.88
CA GLN A 38 28.08 21.11 1.33
C GLN A 38 27.23 20.17 0.49
N LYS A 39 27.83 19.12 -0.09
CA LYS A 39 27.13 18.21 -0.99
C LYS A 39 25.87 17.62 -0.37
N GLU A 40 26.02 16.95 0.77
CA GLU A 40 24.93 16.28 1.46
C GLU A 40 24.00 17.31 2.12
N PHE A 41 24.54 18.34 2.77
CA PHE A 41 23.72 19.43 3.32
C PHE A 41 22.81 20.06 2.28
N GLY A 42 23.35 20.46 1.13
CA GLY A 42 22.59 21.13 0.09
C GLY A 42 21.50 20.27 -0.53
N ILE A 43 21.72 18.96 -0.63
CA ILE A 43 20.65 18.02 -1.03
C ILE A 43 19.58 17.93 0.07
N MET A 44 19.98 17.87 1.34
CA MET A 44 19.05 17.79 2.48
C MET A 44 18.15 19.03 2.61
N VAL A 45 18.66 20.22 2.35
CA VAL A 45 17.94 21.49 2.58
C VAL A 45 17.33 22.13 1.33
N LEU A 46 17.41 21.46 0.17
CA LEU A 46 16.84 21.96 -1.08
C LEU A 46 15.33 22.17 -0.94
N SER A 47 14.86 23.41 -0.99
CA SER A 47 13.45 23.78 -0.77
C SER A 47 12.49 23.20 -1.81
N ALA A 48 12.99 22.90 -3.00
CA ALA A 48 12.23 22.28 -4.07
C ALA A 48 11.93 20.79 -3.80
N ALA A 49 12.66 20.13 -2.89
CA ALA A 49 12.42 18.74 -2.54
C ALA A 49 11.19 18.64 -1.63
N LYS A 50 10.22 17.82 -2.06
CA LYS A 50 8.95 17.56 -1.34
C LYS A 50 8.85 16.15 -0.78
N GLY A 51 9.80 15.28 -1.11
CA GLY A 51 9.84 13.90 -0.66
C GLY A 51 11.26 13.35 -0.63
N PHE A 52 11.50 12.44 0.30
CA PHE A 52 12.75 11.70 0.40
C PHE A 52 12.48 10.33 1.02
N ALA A 53 13.38 9.39 0.77
CA ALA A 53 13.36 8.07 1.38
C ALA A 53 14.78 7.64 1.69
N CYS A 54 14.98 7.04 2.86
CA CYS A 54 16.27 6.52 3.28
C CYS A 54 16.20 5.02 3.54
N SER A 55 17.27 4.31 3.24
CA SER A 55 17.46 2.92 3.61
C SER A 55 18.91 2.69 4.00
N TYR A 56 19.16 1.63 4.76
CA TYR A 56 20.50 1.25 5.17
C TYR A 56 20.75 -0.22 4.88
N SER A 57 22.02 -0.57 4.64
CA SER A 57 22.46 -1.95 4.48
C SER A 57 23.19 -2.44 5.73
N ASN A 58 22.99 -3.70 6.08
CA ASN A 58 23.88 -4.41 7.01
C ASN A 58 24.75 -5.36 6.20
N CYS A 59 25.91 -4.88 5.77
CA CYS A 59 26.87 -5.68 5.05
C CYS A 59 27.60 -6.57 6.06
N GLY A 60 27.17 -7.83 6.23
CA GLY A 60 27.62 -8.76 7.28
C GLY A 60 29.14 -8.84 7.53
N GLY A 61 29.66 -7.90 8.32
CA GLY A 61 31.08 -7.76 8.66
C GLY A 61 31.73 -6.39 8.36
N SER A 62 31.17 -5.58 7.46
CA SER A 62 31.64 -4.20 7.18
C SER A 62 30.75 -3.14 7.85
N ASP A 63 31.19 -1.88 7.79
CA ASP A 63 30.35 -0.75 8.23
C ASP A 63 29.13 -0.66 7.29
N GLY A 64 27.94 -0.46 7.88
CA GLY A 64 26.70 -0.30 7.12
C GLY A 64 26.65 1.05 6.42
N GLU A 65 25.94 1.12 5.30
CA GLU A 65 25.79 2.36 4.53
C GLU A 65 24.37 2.90 4.70
N LEU A 66 24.23 4.21 4.91
CA LEU A 66 22.96 4.93 4.85
C LEU A 66 22.85 5.63 3.49
N LEU A 67 21.79 5.32 2.74
CA LEU A 67 21.48 5.97 1.48
C LEU A 67 20.14 6.70 1.62
N CYS A 68 20.12 7.99 1.30
CA CYS A 68 18.91 8.78 1.19
C CYS A 68 18.74 9.27 -0.26
N LEU A 69 17.55 9.07 -0.81
CA LEU A 69 17.15 9.56 -2.12
C LEU A 69 16.12 10.66 -1.95
N TYR A 70 16.22 11.68 -2.78
CA TYR A 70 15.33 12.83 -2.80
C TYR A 70 14.58 12.86 -4.10
N ASN A 71 13.38 13.42 -4.05
CA ASN A 71 12.47 13.50 -5.19
C ASN A 71 12.82 14.65 -6.17
N LYS A 72 14.01 15.22 -6.00
CA LYS A 72 14.66 16.20 -6.86
C LYS A 72 16.11 15.79 -7.09
N ALA A 73 16.62 16.10 -8.27
CA ALA A 73 18.04 16.00 -8.54
C ALA A 73 18.83 16.92 -7.61
N ALA A 74 20.09 16.56 -7.35
CA ALA A 74 21.00 17.45 -6.64
C ALA A 74 21.06 18.82 -7.34
N PRO A 75 21.13 19.93 -6.58
CA PRO A 75 21.23 21.26 -7.19
C PRO A 75 22.48 21.36 -8.08
N ALA A 76 22.43 22.20 -9.12
CA ALA A 76 23.65 22.53 -9.86
C ALA A 76 24.60 23.35 -8.96
N PRO A 77 25.92 23.30 -9.17
CA PRO A 77 26.86 24.17 -8.44
C PRO A 77 26.44 25.64 -8.53
N ASN A 78 26.41 26.33 -7.38
CA ASN A 78 25.95 27.70 -7.17
C ASN A 78 24.45 27.95 -7.40
N ALA A 79 23.61 26.91 -7.54
CA ALA A 79 22.16 27.07 -7.54
C ALA A 79 21.65 27.38 -6.13
N ASP A 80 20.60 28.18 -6.02
CA ASP A 80 19.96 28.49 -4.73
C ASP A 80 19.40 27.22 -4.08
N LEU A 81 19.70 27.02 -2.80
CA LEU A 81 19.16 25.94 -1.97
C LEU A 81 17.74 26.26 -1.53
N TYR A 82 17.50 27.52 -1.17
CA TYR A 82 16.21 28.05 -0.76
C TYR A 82 16.17 29.56 -0.93
N THR A 83 14.96 30.11 -1.05
CA THR A 83 14.77 31.56 -1.10
C THR A 83 14.81 32.13 0.31
N GLU A 84 15.63 33.17 0.53
CA GLU A 84 15.66 33.88 1.80
C GLU A 84 14.33 34.60 2.07
N ALA A 85 13.81 34.47 3.29
CA ALA A 85 12.58 35.13 3.69
C ALA A 85 12.81 36.63 3.87
N GLN A 86 11.97 37.45 3.24
CA GLN A 86 11.92 38.92 3.40
C GLN A 86 11.01 39.36 4.57
N GLY A 87 10.38 38.40 5.25
CA GLY A 87 9.32 38.58 6.24
C GLY A 87 9.09 37.31 7.06
N ASP A 88 7.84 36.90 7.24
CA ASP A 88 7.54 35.61 7.87
C ASP A 88 7.95 34.47 6.92
N VAL A 89 8.60 33.44 7.45
CA VAL A 89 9.05 32.28 6.66
C VAL A 89 7.91 31.54 5.98
N CYS A 90 6.68 31.71 6.47
CA CYS A 90 5.47 31.13 5.91
C CYS A 90 4.86 31.96 4.76
N ASP A 91 5.30 33.20 4.53
CA ASP A 91 4.69 34.11 3.55
C ASP A 91 4.77 33.59 2.11
N ALA A 92 5.79 32.78 1.83
CA ALA A 92 6.02 32.19 0.51
C ALA A 92 5.37 30.81 0.31
N CYS A 93 4.65 30.27 1.32
CA CYS A 93 4.01 28.98 1.15
C CYS A 93 2.86 29.06 0.12
N PRO A 94 2.73 28.06 -0.78
CA PRO A 94 1.60 27.96 -1.67
C PRO A 94 0.27 27.98 -0.91
N ALA A 95 -0.78 28.56 -1.49
CA ALA A 95 -2.09 28.66 -0.84
C ALA A 95 -2.68 27.29 -0.44
N ASP A 96 -2.37 26.25 -1.20
CA ASP A 96 -2.79 24.87 -0.94
C ASP A 96 -1.81 24.07 -0.06
N ASP A 97 -0.69 24.65 0.36
CA ASP A 97 0.33 24.00 1.20
C ASP A 97 0.47 24.78 2.52
N PRO A 98 -0.43 24.59 3.52
CA PRO A 98 -0.40 25.35 4.76
C PRO A 98 0.94 25.27 5.48
N CYS A 99 1.39 26.42 6.01
CA CYS A 99 2.59 26.46 6.82
C CYS A 99 2.37 25.77 8.17
N THR A 100 3.17 24.74 8.46
CA THR A 100 3.12 24.00 9.72
C THR A 100 4.53 23.89 10.28
N ALA A 101 4.74 24.42 11.48
CA ALA A 101 6.06 24.43 12.13
C ALA A 101 7.16 24.97 11.20
N TYR A 102 6.89 26.10 10.54
CA TYR A 102 7.81 26.81 9.64
C TYR A 102 8.19 26.04 8.36
N THR A 103 7.37 25.07 7.95
CA THR A 103 7.51 24.33 6.68
C THR A 103 6.20 24.33 5.90
N CYS A 104 6.26 24.51 4.57
CA CYS A 104 5.08 24.38 3.72
C CYS A 104 4.72 22.90 3.57
N LYS A 105 3.54 22.51 4.06
CA LYS A 105 3.08 21.11 3.99
C LYS A 105 1.96 20.98 2.98
N PRO A 106 2.10 20.12 1.95
CA PRO A 106 1.00 19.86 1.02
C PRO A 106 -0.28 19.47 1.74
N LYS A 107 -1.41 20.15 1.44
CA LYS A 107 -2.72 19.81 2.01
C LYS A 107 -3.19 18.42 1.58
N LEU A 108 -2.77 17.99 0.39
CA LEU A 108 -2.95 16.63 -0.11
C LEU A 108 -1.58 15.99 -0.29
N TYR A 109 -1.46 14.75 0.17
CA TYR A 109 -0.27 13.95 -0.11
C TYR A 109 -0.21 13.63 -1.60
N GLU A 110 0.81 14.16 -2.27
CA GLU A 110 1.17 13.78 -3.64
C GLU A 110 2.36 12.85 -3.61
N LEU A 111 2.19 11.67 -4.19
CA LEU A 111 3.25 10.68 -4.30
C LEU A 111 4.23 11.09 -5.39
N ASP A 112 5.53 11.00 -5.13
CA ASP A 112 6.52 11.17 -6.18
C ASP A 112 6.61 9.91 -7.07
N THR A 113 6.32 10.07 -8.36
CA THR A 113 6.34 8.97 -9.32
C THR A 113 7.74 8.53 -9.73
N ASN A 114 8.79 9.33 -9.50
CA ASN A 114 10.18 8.99 -9.84
C ASN A 114 10.84 8.11 -8.79
N ALA A 115 10.35 8.15 -7.54
CA ALA A 115 10.87 7.35 -6.43
C ALA A 115 10.20 5.96 -6.33
N ASN A 116 9.19 5.67 -7.15
CA ASN A 116 8.43 4.43 -7.09
C ASN A 116 8.86 3.43 -8.16
N PRO A 117 8.86 2.12 -7.83
CA PRO A 117 8.85 1.11 -8.87
C PRO A 117 7.68 1.36 -9.81
N GLN A 118 7.90 1.12 -11.10
CA GLN A 118 6.85 1.29 -12.10
C GLN A 118 5.66 0.37 -11.76
N PRO A 119 4.40 0.86 -11.87
CA PRO A 119 3.22 0.01 -11.74
C PRO A 119 3.31 -1.23 -12.63
N MET A 120 2.69 -2.34 -12.20
CA MET A 120 2.70 -3.64 -12.87
C MET A 120 1.98 -3.67 -14.23
N CYS A 121 1.45 -2.54 -14.69
CA CYS A 121 0.59 -2.47 -15.88
C CYS A 121 1.38 -2.38 -17.16
N ALA A 122 0.77 -2.86 -18.25
CA ALA A 122 1.33 -2.72 -19.58
C ALA A 122 1.61 -1.24 -19.91
N ASN A 123 0.69 -0.34 -19.52
CA ASN A 123 0.94 1.09 -19.48
C ASN A 123 0.91 1.58 -18.02
N PRO A 124 2.01 2.18 -17.51
CA PRO A 124 2.06 2.73 -16.15
C PRO A 124 0.90 3.69 -15.86
N GLY A 125 0.10 3.39 -14.83
CA GLY A 125 -0.98 4.25 -14.34
C GLY A 125 -2.40 3.94 -14.83
N ASP A 126 -2.59 2.89 -15.63
CA ASP A 126 -3.91 2.49 -16.16
C ASP A 126 -4.94 2.27 -15.04
N ASP A 127 -4.58 1.58 -13.96
CA ASP A 127 -5.42 1.39 -12.76
C ASP A 127 -5.37 2.55 -11.75
N GLY A 128 -4.53 3.56 -11.99
CA GLY A 128 -4.37 4.71 -11.10
C GLY A 128 -3.80 4.35 -9.73
N MET A 129 -3.16 3.18 -9.61
CA MET A 129 -2.49 2.69 -8.41
C MET A 129 -0.97 2.81 -8.55
N THR A 130 -0.31 2.87 -7.41
CA THR A 130 1.15 2.80 -7.30
C THR A 130 1.58 1.35 -7.23
N TYR A 131 2.82 1.02 -7.57
CA TYR A 131 3.34 -0.34 -7.39
C TYR A 131 3.13 -0.85 -5.95
N ASP A 132 3.40 -0.03 -4.94
CA ASP A 132 3.21 -0.40 -3.54
C ASP A 132 1.74 -0.68 -3.19
N MET A 133 0.80 0.07 -3.76
CA MET A 133 -0.62 -0.20 -3.57
C MET A 133 -1.05 -1.51 -4.27
N GLN A 134 -0.56 -1.79 -5.47
CA GLN A 134 -0.82 -3.04 -6.19
C GLN A 134 -0.27 -4.25 -5.41
N MET A 135 0.96 -4.12 -4.90
CA MET A 135 1.60 -5.12 -4.05
C MET A 135 0.87 -5.28 -2.71
N THR A 136 0.43 -4.19 -2.09
CA THR A 136 -0.37 -4.22 -0.85
C THR A 136 -1.66 -4.99 -1.06
N ALA A 137 -2.42 -4.68 -2.12
CA ALA A 137 -3.65 -5.40 -2.44
C ALA A 137 -3.40 -6.91 -2.61
N ARG A 138 -2.46 -7.28 -3.48
CA ARG A 138 -2.13 -8.68 -3.77
C ARG A 138 -1.63 -9.42 -2.53
N ASN A 139 -0.70 -8.83 -1.79
CA ASN A 139 -0.03 -9.48 -0.67
C ASN A 139 -0.97 -9.61 0.53
N MET A 140 -1.78 -8.59 0.85
CA MET A 140 -2.77 -8.70 1.92
C MET A 140 -3.85 -9.72 1.58
N ALA A 141 -4.34 -9.74 0.33
CA ALA A 141 -5.32 -10.73 -0.08
C ALA A 141 -4.76 -12.16 0.04
N ASN A 142 -3.53 -12.39 -0.45
CA ASN A 142 -2.88 -13.69 -0.31
C ASN A 142 -2.52 -14.04 1.13
N TYR A 143 -2.18 -13.07 1.99
CA TYR A 143 -1.96 -13.30 3.41
C TYR A 143 -3.24 -13.83 4.08
N TYR A 144 -4.38 -13.18 3.86
CA TYR A 144 -5.66 -13.61 4.41
C TYR A 144 -6.13 -14.97 3.87
N ARG A 145 -5.98 -15.19 2.56
CA ARG A 145 -6.23 -16.51 1.95
C ARG A 145 -5.34 -17.60 2.55
N ASN A 146 -4.08 -17.29 2.82
CA ASN A 146 -3.15 -18.20 3.46
C ASN A 146 -3.59 -18.54 4.89
N LEU A 147 -4.00 -17.54 5.68
CA LEU A 147 -4.53 -17.78 7.03
C LEU A 147 -5.74 -18.73 7.02
N VAL A 148 -6.67 -18.52 6.09
CA VAL A 148 -7.84 -19.41 5.94
C VAL A 148 -7.40 -20.81 5.51
N ALA A 149 -6.60 -20.92 4.45
CA ALA A 149 -6.20 -22.21 3.89
C ALA A 149 -5.36 -23.07 4.86
N THR A 150 -4.66 -22.44 5.79
CA THR A 150 -3.86 -23.09 6.83
C THR A 150 -4.62 -23.32 8.14
N GLY A 151 -5.89 -22.88 8.24
CA GLY A 151 -6.72 -23.08 9.43
C GLY A 151 -6.36 -22.16 10.60
N TRP A 152 -5.71 -21.02 10.34
CA TRP A 152 -5.34 -20.02 11.36
C TRP A 152 -6.29 -18.82 11.39
N ALA A 153 -7.21 -18.72 10.42
CA ALA A 153 -8.22 -17.68 10.41
C ALA A 153 -9.36 -18.01 11.38
N GLN A 154 -9.61 -17.12 12.34
CA GLN A 154 -10.70 -17.27 13.28
C GLN A 154 -12.05 -16.99 12.62
N ASP A 155 -13.00 -17.87 12.83
CA ASP A 155 -14.41 -17.68 12.50
C ASP A 155 -15.24 -17.56 13.81
N LYS A 156 -16.57 -17.58 13.72
CA LYS A 156 -17.44 -17.46 14.90
C LYS A 156 -17.25 -18.58 15.92
N ASN A 157 -16.93 -19.80 15.48
CA ASN A 157 -16.94 -21.02 16.29
C ASN A 157 -15.54 -21.59 16.55
N GLY A 158 -14.48 -20.91 16.12
CA GLY A 158 -13.10 -21.27 16.37
C GLY A 158 -12.19 -20.84 15.23
N TYR A 159 -11.90 -21.77 14.32
CA TYR A 159 -11.05 -21.55 13.16
C TYR A 159 -11.69 -22.12 11.91
N ALA A 160 -11.56 -21.40 10.81
CA ALA A 160 -12.04 -21.85 9.50
C ALA A 160 -11.35 -23.17 9.09
N PRO A 161 -12.05 -24.09 8.41
CA PRO A 161 -11.48 -25.36 7.97
C PRO A 161 -10.36 -25.14 6.95
N THR A 162 -9.35 -26.02 6.93
CA THR A 162 -8.20 -25.92 6.02
C THR A 162 -8.60 -26.14 4.55
N ALA A 163 -7.93 -25.47 3.61
CA ALA A 163 -8.19 -25.59 2.18
C ALA A 163 -7.10 -26.40 1.46
N LYS A 164 -7.48 -27.37 0.63
CA LYS A 164 -6.50 -28.24 -0.05
C LYS A 164 -5.93 -27.67 -1.36
N ASP A 165 -6.59 -26.67 -1.94
CA ASP A 165 -6.39 -26.20 -3.32
C ASP A 165 -6.60 -24.67 -3.51
N MET A 166 -6.37 -23.87 -2.46
CA MET A 166 -6.51 -22.41 -2.50
C MET A 166 -5.53 -21.76 -3.48
N ASN A 167 -6.00 -21.14 -4.56
CA ASN A 167 -5.13 -20.43 -5.50
C ASN A 167 -4.52 -19.17 -4.87
N ALA A 168 -3.22 -18.93 -5.13
CA ALA A 168 -2.64 -17.61 -4.98
C ALA A 168 -3.22 -16.66 -6.03
N LEU A 169 -3.54 -15.43 -5.61
CA LEU A 169 -3.99 -14.36 -6.49
C LEU A 169 -2.78 -13.66 -7.12
N VAL A 170 -2.84 -13.45 -8.43
CA VAL A 170 -1.98 -12.48 -9.12
C VAL A 170 -2.68 -11.13 -9.20
N TYR A 171 -1.90 -10.06 -9.31
CA TYR A 171 -2.48 -8.74 -9.50
C TYR A 171 -2.80 -8.55 -10.99
N ASP A 172 -4.05 -8.21 -11.31
CA ASP A 172 -4.51 -7.91 -12.67
C ASP A 172 -4.87 -6.43 -12.76
N CYS A 173 -3.90 -5.61 -13.15
CA CYS A 173 -4.11 -4.17 -13.19
C CYS A 173 -4.68 -3.69 -14.54
N ASP A 174 -4.39 -4.38 -15.64
CA ASP A 174 -4.82 -3.96 -16.98
C ASP A 174 -6.34 -4.11 -17.18
N ALA A 175 -6.96 -5.09 -16.51
CA ALA A 175 -8.42 -5.29 -16.54
C ALA A 175 -9.07 -4.94 -15.20
N ALA A 176 -8.92 -5.81 -14.18
CA ALA A 176 -9.62 -5.66 -12.91
C ALA A 176 -9.29 -4.34 -12.18
N GLY A 177 -8.02 -3.90 -12.24
CA GLY A 177 -7.59 -2.62 -11.67
C GLY A 177 -8.14 -1.40 -12.42
N ALA A 178 -8.02 -1.39 -13.75
CA ALA A 178 -8.58 -0.35 -14.61
C ALA A 178 -10.10 -0.19 -14.42
N ASP A 179 -10.81 -1.31 -14.33
CA ASP A 179 -12.26 -1.32 -14.08
C ASP A 179 -12.62 -0.83 -12.67
N ALA A 180 -11.89 -1.30 -11.65
CA ALA A 180 -12.07 -0.82 -10.28
C ALA A 180 -11.86 0.70 -10.18
N LYS A 181 -10.94 1.27 -10.97
CA LYS A 181 -10.70 2.72 -11.04
C LYS A 181 -11.90 3.46 -11.62
N THR A 182 -12.51 2.94 -12.68
CA THR A 182 -13.74 3.51 -13.25
C THR A 182 -14.86 3.58 -12.22
N GLU A 183 -15.07 2.50 -11.47
CA GLU A 183 -16.08 2.47 -10.40
C GLU A 183 -15.73 3.42 -9.26
N ALA A 184 -14.46 3.47 -8.83
CA ALA A 184 -14.02 4.28 -7.71
C ALA A 184 -14.07 5.80 -8.01
N ALA A 185 -14.06 6.18 -9.29
CA ALA A 185 -14.24 7.56 -9.72
C ALA A 185 -15.69 8.04 -9.63
N ASN A 186 -16.67 7.13 -9.50
CA ASN A 186 -18.08 7.48 -9.44
C ASN A 186 -18.52 7.90 -8.02
N CYS A 187 -18.15 9.13 -7.63
CA CYS A 187 -18.42 9.67 -6.30
C CYS A 187 -19.91 9.83 -5.94
N MET A 188 -20.79 9.82 -6.93
CA MET A 188 -22.24 9.94 -6.74
C MET A 188 -22.95 8.57 -6.68
N ALA A 189 -22.21 7.47 -6.83
CA ALA A 189 -22.78 6.13 -6.81
C ALA A 189 -23.36 5.78 -5.43
N ALA A 190 -24.65 5.42 -5.43
CA ALA A 190 -25.30 4.83 -4.27
C ALA A 190 -24.72 3.43 -3.95
N SER A 191 -24.34 2.69 -4.99
CA SER A 191 -23.67 1.38 -4.92
C SER A 191 -22.77 1.19 -6.14
N TYR A 192 -21.76 0.34 -6.02
CA TYR A 192 -20.83 -0.01 -7.11
C TYR A 192 -21.20 -1.34 -7.74
N THR A 193 -20.93 -1.49 -9.03
CA THR A 193 -21.28 -2.70 -9.78
C THR A 193 -20.01 -3.36 -10.31
N PRO A 194 -19.84 -4.68 -10.15
CA PRO A 194 -18.69 -5.36 -10.74
C PRO A 194 -18.75 -5.32 -12.27
N THR A 195 -17.59 -5.29 -12.92
CA THR A 195 -17.52 -5.52 -14.36
C THR A 195 -17.92 -6.96 -14.67
N GLN A 196 -18.43 -7.19 -15.89
CA GLN A 196 -18.80 -8.53 -16.34
C GLN A 196 -17.64 -9.53 -16.16
N GLY A 197 -17.91 -10.64 -15.47
CA GLY A 197 -16.90 -11.67 -15.20
C GLY A 197 -16.14 -11.47 -13.89
N TYR A 198 -16.38 -10.38 -13.16
CA TYR A 198 -15.79 -10.11 -11.87
C TYR A 198 -16.85 -10.04 -10.76
N VAL A 199 -16.37 -10.04 -9.53
CA VAL A 199 -17.11 -9.67 -8.31
C VAL A 199 -16.38 -8.55 -7.59
N LEU A 200 -17.10 -7.75 -6.81
CA LEU A 200 -16.59 -6.48 -6.31
C LEU A 200 -16.78 -6.36 -4.80
N ASN A 201 -15.70 -5.96 -4.13
CA ASN A 201 -15.71 -5.46 -2.76
C ASN A 201 -15.54 -3.96 -2.75
N SER A 202 -16.24 -3.29 -1.85
CA SER A 202 -16.07 -1.85 -1.62
C SER A 202 -15.93 -1.50 -0.14
N TYR A 203 -15.19 -0.43 0.12
CA TYR A 203 -15.00 0.13 1.46
C TYR A 203 -14.97 1.65 1.36
N LYS A 204 -15.80 2.34 2.14
CA LYS A 204 -15.86 3.81 2.19
C LYS A 204 -15.35 4.29 3.56
N THR A 205 -14.57 5.37 3.55
CA THR A 205 -14.16 6.09 4.76
C THR A 205 -14.34 7.59 4.57
N ASN A 206 -14.90 8.26 5.58
CA ASN A 206 -15.06 9.72 5.57
C ASN A 206 -13.76 10.45 5.93
N ASN A 207 -12.70 9.73 6.32
CA ASN A 207 -11.39 10.32 6.53
C ASN A 207 -10.63 10.42 5.20
N TYR A 208 -10.97 11.44 4.41
CA TYR A 208 -10.41 11.65 3.08
C TYR A 208 -8.98 12.21 3.07
N HIS A 209 -8.38 12.45 4.25
CA HIS A 209 -6.99 12.85 4.41
C HIS A 209 -6.03 11.67 4.52
N LEU A 210 -6.54 10.43 4.64
CA LEU A 210 -5.69 9.25 4.70
C LEU A 210 -4.93 9.05 3.38
N PRO A 211 -3.67 8.59 3.44
CA PRO A 211 -2.99 8.08 2.27
C PRO A 211 -3.82 6.97 1.61
N ARG A 212 -3.91 6.95 0.28
CA ARG A 212 -4.73 5.96 -0.44
C ARG A 212 -4.35 4.52 -0.11
N GLU A 213 -3.06 4.23 0.09
CA GLU A 213 -2.57 2.92 0.51
C GLU A 213 -3.11 2.51 1.89
N GLU A 214 -3.24 3.46 2.82
CA GLU A 214 -3.80 3.21 4.15
C GLU A 214 -5.30 2.88 4.06
N VAL A 215 -6.04 3.58 3.19
CA VAL A 215 -7.45 3.24 2.92
C VAL A 215 -7.58 1.83 2.34
N LEU A 216 -6.68 1.42 1.45
CA LEU A 216 -6.64 0.06 0.91
C LEU A 216 -6.34 -0.99 2.00
N LYS A 217 -5.40 -0.73 2.91
CA LYS A 217 -5.10 -1.61 4.06
C LYS A 217 -6.31 -1.77 4.98
N GLN A 218 -6.99 -0.66 5.28
CA GLN A 218 -8.22 -0.66 6.08
C GLN A 218 -9.34 -1.43 5.39
N ALA A 219 -9.51 -1.26 4.07
CA ALA A 219 -10.49 -2.00 3.29
C ALA A 219 -10.27 -3.51 3.37
N MET A 220 -9.06 -3.98 3.05
CA MET A 220 -8.69 -5.40 3.11
C MET A 220 -8.89 -5.98 4.51
N SER A 221 -8.48 -5.25 5.54
CA SER A 221 -8.64 -5.67 6.94
C SER A 221 -10.11 -5.72 7.37
N SER A 222 -10.90 -4.72 6.98
CA SER A 222 -12.33 -4.63 7.29
C SER A 222 -13.12 -5.75 6.64
N TRP A 223 -12.83 -6.05 5.38
CA TRP A 223 -13.45 -7.18 4.68
C TRP A 223 -13.12 -8.47 5.40
N PHE A 224 -11.83 -8.78 5.60
CA PHE A 224 -11.44 -10.04 6.26
C PHE A 224 -11.98 -10.17 7.69
N ALA A 225 -12.08 -9.09 8.45
CA ALA A 225 -12.58 -9.11 9.83
C ALA A 225 -14.01 -9.65 9.96
N GLN A 226 -14.83 -9.55 8.90
CA GLN A 226 -16.19 -10.08 8.87
C GLN A 226 -16.23 -11.62 8.96
N LEU A 227 -15.12 -12.31 8.70
CA LEU A 227 -15.00 -13.76 8.88
C LEU A 227 -15.30 -14.19 10.32
N LYS A 228 -14.94 -13.36 11.31
CA LYS A 228 -15.20 -13.65 12.74
C LYS A 228 -16.69 -13.73 13.09
N SER A 229 -17.56 -13.19 12.25
CA SER A 229 -19.01 -13.25 12.42
C SER A 229 -19.64 -14.42 11.66
N ALA A 230 -18.91 -15.03 10.73
CA ALA A 230 -19.40 -16.13 9.95
C ALA A 230 -19.24 -17.46 10.69
N ASP A 231 -20.30 -18.25 10.61
CA ASP A 231 -20.33 -19.62 11.10
C ASP A 231 -20.09 -20.55 9.90
N LEU A 232 -18.82 -20.84 9.61
CA LEU A 232 -18.46 -21.72 8.51
C LEU A 232 -18.61 -23.18 8.96
N ASP A 233 -19.39 -23.94 8.19
CA ASP A 233 -19.52 -25.38 8.41
C ASP A 233 -18.22 -26.12 8.03
N GLU A 234 -18.18 -27.42 8.31
CA GLU A 234 -17.03 -28.29 7.99
C GLU A 234 -16.73 -28.37 6.48
N GLN A 235 -17.61 -27.84 5.64
CA GLN A 235 -17.50 -27.81 4.18
C GLN A 235 -17.18 -26.41 3.65
N ALA A 236 -17.03 -25.41 4.53
CA ALA A 236 -16.83 -24.01 4.21
C ALA A 236 -17.90 -23.45 3.25
N LYS A 237 -19.17 -23.84 3.42
CA LYS A 237 -20.26 -23.42 2.51
C LYS A 237 -20.64 -21.96 2.66
N TYR A 238 -20.87 -21.31 1.54
CA TYR A 238 -21.55 -20.01 1.50
C TYR A 238 -23.08 -20.22 1.46
N ASP A 239 -23.65 -20.51 2.63
CA ASP A 239 -25.07 -20.85 2.79
C ASP A 239 -25.90 -19.72 3.41
N GLN A 240 -27.17 -20.00 3.69
CA GLN A 240 -28.08 -19.03 4.29
C GLN A 240 -27.70 -18.66 5.73
N ASN A 241 -27.05 -19.56 6.48
CA ASN A 241 -26.58 -19.27 7.84
C ASN A 241 -25.48 -18.20 7.81
N VAL A 242 -24.49 -18.37 6.92
CA VAL A 242 -23.42 -17.38 6.70
C VAL A 242 -24.01 -16.03 6.28
N LYS A 243 -24.94 -16.02 5.31
CA LYS A 243 -25.61 -14.78 4.87
C LYS A 243 -26.40 -14.08 5.97
N THR A 244 -27.02 -14.83 6.86
CA THR A 244 -27.85 -14.29 7.94
C THR A 244 -26.99 -13.77 9.11
N THR A 245 -25.90 -14.46 9.41
CA THR A 245 -25.00 -14.14 10.54
C THR A 245 -23.96 -13.08 10.19
N ALA A 246 -23.61 -12.95 8.91
CA ALA A 246 -22.65 -11.97 8.40
C ALA A 246 -23.19 -11.33 7.09
N PRO A 247 -24.07 -10.31 7.18
CA PRO A 247 -24.70 -9.69 6.01
C PRO A 247 -23.72 -9.04 5.04
N ASP A 248 -22.55 -8.60 5.52
CA ASP A 248 -21.49 -8.02 4.68
C ASP A 248 -20.51 -9.07 4.14
N PHE A 249 -20.72 -10.36 4.44
CA PHE A 249 -19.79 -11.46 4.13
C PHE A 249 -19.51 -11.64 2.64
N ALA A 250 -20.29 -11.02 1.75
CA ALA A 250 -19.95 -10.94 0.33
C ALA A 250 -18.49 -10.48 0.12
N ASN A 251 -17.99 -9.57 0.95
CA ASN A 251 -16.61 -9.12 0.84
C ASN A 251 -15.59 -10.21 1.21
N VAL A 252 -15.82 -10.94 2.30
CA VAL A 252 -14.97 -12.08 2.69
C VAL A 252 -15.04 -13.18 1.65
N ARG A 253 -16.25 -13.51 1.20
CA ARG A 253 -16.53 -14.54 0.20
C ARG A 253 -15.65 -14.36 -1.02
N ASP A 254 -15.62 -13.15 -1.59
CA ASP A 254 -14.86 -12.86 -2.80
C ASP A 254 -13.35 -12.90 -2.54
N LEU A 255 -12.91 -12.42 -1.37
CA LEU A 255 -11.51 -12.44 -0.95
C LEU A 255 -10.95 -13.86 -0.75
N VAL A 256 -11.73 -14.77 -0.16
CA VAL A 256 -11.29 -16.11 0.26
C VAL A 256 -11.73 -17.22 -0.68
N TYR A 257 -12.37 -16.90 -1.81
CA TYR A 257 -12.85 -17.90 -2.76
C TYR A 257 -11.67 -18.67 -3.40
N GLY A 258 -11.61 -19.98 -3.17
CA GLY A 258 -10.47 -20.83 -3.53
C GLY A 258 -10.16 -20.88 -5.02
N LYS A 259 -11.18 -20.70 -5.88
CA LYS A 259 -11.00 -20.72 -7.35
C LYS A 259 -10.60 -19.37 -7.94
N ALA A 260 -10.75 -18.26 -7.22
CA ALA A 260 -10.28 -16.97 -7.68
C ALA A 260 -8.77 -16.98 -7.92
N THR A 261 -8.32 -16.37 -9.01
CA THR A 261 -6.91 -16.33 -9.40
C THR A 261 -6.37 -14.91 -9.58
N LYS A 262 -7.24 -13.90 -9.64
CA LYS A 262 -6.85 -12.52 -9.89
C LYS A 262 -7.52 -11.55 -8.94
N VAL A 263 -6.82 -10.47 -8.64
CA VAL A 263 -7.37 -9.29 -7.97
C VAL A 263 -6.83 -8.02 -8.64
N GLY A 264 -7.70 -7.03 -8.83
CA GLY A 264 -7.31 -5.67 -9.20
C GLY A 264 -8.09 -4.69 -8.33
N CYS A 265 -7.47 -3.57 -7.96
CA CYS A 265 -8.08 -2.63 -7.02
C CYS A 265 -7.83 -1.19 -7.44
N ALA A 266 -8.65 -0.28 -6.93
CA ALA A 266 -8.43 1.16 -7.00
C ALA A 266 -8.87 1.83 -5.70
N VAL A 267 -8.37 3.05 -5.48
CA VAL A 267 -8.82 3.91 -4.37
C VAL A 267 -9.16 5.28 -4.94
N GLY A 268 -10.42 5.68 -4.87
CA GLY A 268 -10.90 6.99 -5.31
C GLY A 268 -11.01 7.98 -4.16
N THR A 269 -10.77 9.26 -4.45
CA THR A 269 -10.96 10.36 -3.49
C THR A 269 -12.05 11.30 -3.97
N CYS A 270 -13.17 11.32 -3.24
CA CYS A 270 -14.34 12.12 -3.51
C CYS A 270 -14.33 13.36 -2.61
N LEU A 271 -13.53 14.36 -3.00
CA LEU A 271 -13.25 15.54 -2.18
C LEU A 271 -14.50 16.37 -1.89
N ARG A 272 -15.40 16.50 -2.88
CA ARG A 272 -16.63 17.29 -2.73
C ARG A 272 -17.59 16.64 -1.74
N GLU A 273 -17.66 15.31 -1.78
CA GLU A 273 -18.53 14.49 -0.93
C GLU A 273 -17.86 14.14 0.41
N GLY A 274 -16.56 14.39 0.57
CA GLY A 274 -15.83 14.23 1.82
C GLY A 274 -15.50 12.78 2.17
N PHE A 275 -15.25 11.91 1.19
CA PHE A 275 -14.89 10.52 1.46
C PHE A 275 -13.82 9.97 0.50
N GLN A 276 -13.19 8.87 0.90
CA GLN A 276 -12.43 7.98 0.03
C GLN A 276 -13.12 6.62 -0.08
N VAL A 277 -12.97 5.97 -1.23
CA VAL A 277 -13.49 4.63 -1.49
C VAL A 277 -12.39 3.73 -2.02
N ALA A 278 -12.22 2.55 -1.43
CA ALA A 278 -11.46 1.46 -2.02
C ALA A 278 -12.41 0.47 -2.70
N ILE A 279 -12.07 0.06 -3.92
CA ILE A 279 -12.79 -0.94 -4.70
C ILE A 279 -11.78 -2.00 -5.12
N CYS A 280 -12.12 -3.28 -4.92
CA CYS A 280 -11.35 -4.40 -5.44
C CYS A 280 -12.26 -5.34 -6.21
N GLN A 281 -11.80 -5.80 -7.37
CA GLN A 281 -12.47 -6.78 -8.19
C GLN A 281 -11.70 -8.10 -8.22
N PHE A 282 -12.43 -9.22 -8.12
CA PHE A 282 -11.91 -10.60 -8.18
C PHE A 282 -12.56 -11.34 -9.35
N ASP A 283 -11.81 -12.24 -10.00
CA ASP A 283 -12.22 -12.91 -11.24
C ASP A 283 -13.28 -14.03 -11.07
N SER A 284 -13.67 -14.35 -9.83
CA SER A 284 -14.75 -15.30 -9.57
C SER A 284 -15.26 -15.25 -8.14
N ALA A 285 -16.46 -15.79 -7.94
CA ALA A 285 -17.10 -16.02 -6.65
C ALA A 285 -17.80 -17.39 -6.64
N PRO A 286 -18.08 -17.97 -5.46
CA PRO A 286 -18.92 -19.15 -5.36
C PRO A 286 -20.38 -18.82 -5.70
N ALA A 287 -21.09 -19.79 -6.27
CA ALA A 287 -22.54 -19.73 -6.31
C ALA A 287 -23.14 -19.89 -4.91
N ASP A 288 -24.41 -19.57 -4.77
CA ASP A 288 -25.13 -19.76 -3.51
C ASP A 288 -25.20 -21.24 -3.11
N GLY A 289 -24.78 -21.54 -1.89
CA GLY A 289 -24.71 -22.91 -1.36
C GLY A 289 -23.43 -23.68 -1.73
N ASP A 290 -22.60 -23.13 -2.61
CA ASP A 290 -21.29 -23.71 -2.94
C ASP A 290 -20.26 -23.43 -1.84
N PRO A 291 -19.25 -24.31 -1.70
CA PRO A 291 -18.13 -24.05 -0.80
C PRO A 291 -17.28 -22.88 -1.27
N LEU A 292 -16.81 -22.06 -0.31
CA LEU A 292 -15.83 -21.01 -0.53
C LEU A 292 -14.52 -21.59 -1.07
N TYR A 293 -14.14 -22.78 -0.63
CA TYR A 293 -12.94 -23.49 -1.07
C TYR A 293 -13.09 -24.98 -0.75
N THR A 294 -12.28 -25.83 -1.38
CA THR A 294 -12.37 -27.26 -1.09
C THR A 294 -11.65 -27.59 0.21
N VAL A 295 -12.39 -28.08 1.21
CA VAL A 295 -11.81 -28.48 2.49
C VAL A 295 -10.89 -29.70 2.35
N GLY A 296 -9.77 -29.68 3.05
CA GLY A 296 -8.84 -30.79 3.16
C GLY A 296 -7.44 -30.33 3.60
N LYS A 297 -6.49 -31.28 3.66
CA LYS A 297 -5.11 -30.99 4.05
C LYS A 297 -4.53 -29.89 3.15
N THR A 298 -3.98 -28.85 3.77
CA THR A 298 -3.41 -27.70 3.08
C THR A 298 -2.45 -28.09 1.96
N CYS A 299 -2.61 -27.46 0.79
CA CYS A 299 -1.83 -27.71 -0.43
C CYS A 299 -1.83 -29.15 -0.96
N SER A 300 -2.68 -30.06 -0.45
CA SER A 300 -2.63 -31.48 -0.84
C SER A 300 -3.19 -31.77 -2.24
N ARG A 301 -3.88 -30.80 -2.86
CA ARG A 301 -4.54 -30.95 -4.17
C ARG A 301 -4.43 -29.70 -5.03
N CYS A 302 -3.27 -29.04 -5.03
CA CYS A 302 -3.07 -27.89 -5.92
C CYS A 302 -3.40 -28.24 -7.39
N PRO A 303 -3.98 -27.29 -8.14
CA PRO A 303 -4.29 -27.49 -9.55
C PRO A 303 -3.08 -27.91 -10.37
N ALA A 304 -3.32 -28.60 -11.50
CA ALA A 304 -2.26 -29.06 -12.38
C ALA A 304 -1.33 -27.90 -12.79
N GLY A 305 -0.01 -28.13 -12.69
CA GLY A 305 1.01 -27.13 -12.99
C GLY A 305 1.36 -26.17 -11.84
N LYS A 306 0.64 -26.22 -10.71
CA LYS A 306 0.94 -25.42 -9.52
C LYS A 306 1.50 -26.28 -8.38
N THR A 307 2.26 -25.65 -7.51
CA THR A 307 2.80 -26.27 -6.29
C THR A 307 2.44 -25.42 -5.08
N CYS A 308 2.75 -25.92 -3.88
CA CYS A 308 2.56 -25.13 -2.68
C CYS A 308 3.55 -23.96 -2.65
N HIS A 309 3.05 -22.76 -2.45
CA HIS A 309 3.86 -21.55 -2.40
C HIS A 309 4.84 -21.62 -1.21
N LYS A 310 6.12 -21.29 -1.44
CA LYS A 310 7.19 -21.47 -0.45
C LYS A 310 6.98 -20.65 0.84
N SER A 311 6.63 -19.36 0.69
CA SER A 311 6.45 -18.46 1.84
C SER A 311 5.03 -18.42 2.41
N LEU A 312 4.01 -18.69 1.59
CA LEU A 312 2.60 -18.72 1.94
C LEU A 312 2.07 -20.14 1.70
N SER A 313 2.47 -21.07 2.58
CA SER A 313 2.25 -22.52 2.42
C SER A 313 0.78 -22.96 2.45
N GLY A 314 -0.16 -22.03 2.53
CA GLY A 314 -1.59 -22.25 2.30
C GLY A 314 -2.00 -22.22 0.84
N LEU A 315 -1.17 -21.67 -0.04
CA LEU A 315 -1.56 -21.28 -1.40
C LEU A 315 -0.91 -22.13 -2.48
N CYS A 316 -1.63 -22.31 -3.58
CA CYS A 316 -1.17 -22.94 -4.81
C CYS A 316 -0.70 -21.86 -5.79
N ALA A 317 0.58 -21.92 -6.18
CA ALA A 317 1.24 -21.00 -7.11
C ALA A 317 2.06 -21.76 -8.16
#